data_AF-A0A356KY14-F1
#
_entry.id   AF-A0A356KY14-F1
#
_cell.length_a   1.000
_cell.length_b   1.000
_cell.length_c   1.000
_cell.angle_alpha   90.00
_cell.angle_beta   90.00
_cell.angle_gamma   90.00
#
_symmetry.space_group_name_H-M   'P 1'
#
loop_
_entity.id
_entity.type
_entity.pdbx_description
1 polymer ?
#
loop_
_entity_poly.entity_id
_entity_poly.type
_entity_poly.pdbx_seq_one_letter_code
_entity_poly.pdbx_strand_id
1 'polypeptide(L)'
;MAPMSAEDLPTSSTAPAGSIAKDPAPALRWAALAAAGLQLVAALTLFVLSAARMCPVEGSGSFSCAALVRPRLGQLGPVHVSELALFGSALTLGALIFLLRRPKPLALIPGAGAGLALSAQTLSVGATDALCPLCFGLALLTGLTALLTGLWLRRAEPAGARWLVFALLIALSLAAPLGFVRGTWLQQDDLRRAKLLSEAGGGAGPKLYLVSREGCPHCETLRLDVLADEAVFPLLKRVSTFETVAEDDALAQEHAGGPGAPVLFALDGEGKAVAKPLRGAHRAERVRRWLEGVAPVGSEKN
;
A
#
# COMPACT_ATOMS: atom_id res chain seq x y z
N MET A 1 -62.16 37.92 59.58
CA MET A 1 -61.03 37.11 59.09
C MET A 1 -61.49 36.34 57.87
N ALA A 2 -61.06 36.78 56.69
CA ALA A 2 -61.24 36.12 55.40
C ALA A 2 -59.91 36.31 54.64
N PRO A 3 -59.34 35.28 54.02
CA PRO A 3 -58.04 35.37 53.37
C PRO A 3 -58.13 36.12 52.03
N MET A 4 -57.13 36.97 51.77
CA MET A 4 -56.91 37.66 50.50
C MET A 4 -56.49 36.65 49.42
N SER A 5 -57.19 36.65 48.29
CA SER A 5 -56.77 35.97 47.06
C SER A 5 -55.57 36.68 46.45
N ALA A 6 -54.50 35.92 46.23
CA ALA A 6 -53.36 36.33 45.42
C ALA A 6 -53.67 36.02 43.96
N GLU A 7 -54.30 36.96 43.26
CA GLU A 7 -54.38 36.99 41.80
C GLU A 7 -53.90 38.36 41.37
N ASP A 8 -52.67 38.42 40.84
CA ASP A 8 -52.22 39.34 39.79
C ASP A 8 -50.69 39.43 39.78
N LEU A 9 -50.06 38.57 38.98
CA LEU A 9 -48.71 38.82 38.43
C LEU A 9 -48.66 38.22 37.01
N PRO A 10 -48.46 39.03 35.95
CA PRO A 10 -48.30 38.54 34.60
C PRO A 10 -46.88 37.99 34.44
N THR A 11 -46.70 36.68 34.59
CA THR A 11 -45.46 36.01 34.18
C THR A 11 -45.39 35.97 32.66
N SER A 12 -44.74 37.00 32.12
CA SER A 12 -43.72 36.92 31.08
C SER A 12 -43.56 35.55 30.42
N SER A 13 -43.97 35.49 29.15
CA SER A 13 -43.27 34.83 28.05
C SER A 13 -42.06 33.97 28.46
N THR A 14 -42.27 32.66 28.48
CA THR A 14 -41.26 31.72 28.03
C THR A 14 -41.90 30.89 26.94
N ALA A 15 -41.65 31.30 25.69
CA ALA A 15 -41.82 30.43 24.54
C ALA A 15 -41.20 29.06 24.86
N PRO A 16 -41.85 27.92 24.55
CA PRO A 16 -41.16 26.66 24.60
C PRO A 16 -40.02 26.78 23.59
N ALA A 17 -38.78 26.81 24.08
CA ALA A 17 -37.61 26.48 23.29
C ALA A 17 -37.78 25.03 22.88
N GLY A 18 -38.57 24.80 21.82
CA GLY A 18 -38.61 23.56 21.09
C GLY A 18 -37.22 23.38 20.53
N SER A 19 -36.36 22.70 21.29
CA SER A 19 -35.15 22.12 20.74
C SER A 19 -35.62 21.20 19.63
N ILE A 20 -35.53 21.69 18.39
CA ILE A 20 -35.63 20.87 17.19
C ILE A 20 -34.42 19.94 17.29
N ALA A 21 -34.57 18.84 18.02
CA ALA A 21 -33.66 17.73 17.98
C ALA A 21 -33.80 17.15 16.57
N LYS A 22 -33.11 17.77 15.61
CA LYS A 22 -33.05 17.34 14.22
C LYS A 22 -32.60 15.89 14.26
N ASP A 23 -33.47 14.98 13.82
CA ASP A 23 -33.14 13.58 13.72
C ASP A 23 -31.78 13.45 13.00
N PRO A 24 -30.74 12.90 13.66
CA PRO A 24 -29.41 12.83 13.05
C PRO A 24 -29.32 11.70 12.00
N ALA A 25 -30.38 10.90 11.84
CA ALA A 25 -30.45 9.78 10.91
C ALA A 25 -30.11 10.13 9.44
N PRO A 26 -30.65 11.19 8.82
CA PRO A 26 -30.25 11.64 7.49
C PRO A 26 -28.78 12.06 7.41
N ALA A 27 -28.26 12.77 8.42
CA ALA A 27 -26.86 13.23 8.41
C ALA A 27 -25.87 12.05 8.43
N LEU A 28 -26.14 11.02 9.23
CA LEU A 28 -25.30 9.82 9.29
C LEU A 28 -25.30 9.01 7.98
N ARG A 29 -26.44 8.95 7.29
CA ARG A 29 -26.55 8.28 5.98
C ARG A 29 -25.66 8.94 4.94
N TRP A 30 -25.74 10.26 4.81
CA TRP A 30 -24.92 11.02 3.88
C TRP A 30 -23.44 10.98 4.26
N ALA A 31 -23.11 11.03 5.55
CA ALA A 31 -21.74 10.88 6.02
C ALA A 31 -21.14 9.50 5.69
N ALA A 32 -21.89 8.42 5.89
CA ALA A 32 -21.45 7.06 5.52
C ALA A 32 -21.24 6.93 4.01
N LEU A 33 -22.13 7.51 3.20
CA LEU A 33 -22.00 7.51 1.74
C LEU A 33 -20.79 8.32 1.27
N ALA A 34 -20.56 9.49 1.86
CA ALA A 34 -19.41 10.33 1.57
C ALA A 34 -18.10 9.64 1.95
N ALA A 35 -18.04 8.99 3.11
CA ALA A 35 -16.88 8.20 3.53
C ALA A 35 -16.60 7.03 2.57
N ALA A 36 -17.63 6.30 2.16
CA ALA A 36 -17.50 5.22 1.17
C ALA A 36 -17.06 5.72 -0.22
N GLY A 37 -17.55 6.90 -0.64
CA GLY A 37 -17.10 7.55 -1.87
C GLY A 37 -15.63 7.95 -1.81
N LEU A 38 -15.19 8.54 -0.69
CA LEU A 38 -13.79 8.91 -0.47
C LEU A 38 -12.88 7.67 -0.40
N GLN A 39 -13.35 6.60 0.23
CA GLN A 39 -12.69 5.30 0.26
C GLN A 39 -12.49 4.73 -1.17
N LEU A 40 -13.51 4.81 -2.03
CA LEU A 40 -13.41 4.37 -3.42
C LEU A 40 -12.40 5.21 -4.22
N VAL A 41 -12.40 6.53 -4.04
CA VAL A 41 -11.42 7.42 -4.68
C VAL A 41 -10.00 7.06 -4.24
N ALA A 42 -9.77 6.87 -2.94
CA ALA A 42 -8.48 6.47 -2.40
C ALA A 42 -8.03 5.10 -2.94
N ALA A 43 -8.94 4.12 -3.04
CA ALA A 43 -8.65 2.81 -3.61
C ALA A 43 -8.32 2.89 -5.12
N LEU A 44 -9.02 3.75 -5.86
CA LEU A 44 -8.72 4.01 -7.28
C LEU A 44 -7.34 4.65 -7.45
N THR A 45 -7.00 5.64 -6.62
CA THR A 45 -5.67 6.26 -6.60
C THR A 45 -4.58 5.22 -6.31
N LEU A 46 -4.79 4.37 -5.31
CA LEU A 46 -3.88 3.27 -4.99
C LEU A 46 -3.71 2.31 -6.18
N PHE A 47 -4.81 1.95 -6.84
CA PHE A 47 -4.80 1.09 -8.01
C PHE A 47 -4.01 1.71 -9.17
N VAL A 48 -4.29 2.97 -9.54
CA VAL A 48 -3.58 3.68 -10.62
C VAL A 48 -2.08 3.79 -10.30
N LEU A 49 -1.71 4.16 -9.07
CA LEU A 49 -0.31 4.26 -8.67
C LEU A 49 0.39 2.90 -8.67
N SER A 50 -0.28 1.83 -8.24
CA SER A 50 0.25 0.47 -8.30
C SER A 50 0.46 0.00 -9.75
N ALA A 51 -0.50 0.27 -10.64
CA ALA A 51 -0.42 -0.08 -12.06
C ALA A 51 0.71 0.69 -12.76
N ALA A 52 0.88 1.96 -12.39
CA ALA A 52 1.95 2.82 -12.89
C ALA A 52 3.31 2.55 -12.22
N ARG A 53 3.35 1.73 -11.16
CA ARG A 53 4.53 1.50 -10.29
C ARG A 53 5.15 2.81 -9.81
N MET A 54 4.32 3.79 -9.48
CA MET A 54 4.75 5.10 -9.01
C MET A 54 4.70 5.15 -7.48
N CYS A 55 5.75 5.70 -6.89
CA CYS A 55 5.81 5.99 -5.46
C CYS A 55 5.80 7.52 -5.26
N PRO A 56 4.69 8.13 -4.81
CA PRO A 56 4.62 9.58 -4.62
C PRO A 56 5.39 10.07 -3.40
N VAL A 57 5.87 9.15 -2.56
CA VAL A 57 6.66 9.44 -1.36
C VAL A 57 8.00 8.72 -1.48
N GLU A 58 9.04 9.46 -1.81
CA GLU A 58 10.41 8.96 -1.70
C GLU A 58 10.80 8.97 -0.21
N GLY A 59 11.11 7.80 0.34
CA GLY A 59 11.11 7.57 1.79
C GLY A 59 12.15 8.39 2.55
N SER A 60 11.69 9.12 3.57
CA SER A 60 12.42 9.28 4.83
C SER A 60 12.14 8.03 5.67
N GLY A 61 13.13 7.42 6.32
CA GLY A 61 13.16 6.03 6.84
C GLY A 61 11.99 5.45 7.67
N SER A 62 10.88 6.15 7.90
CA SER A 62 9.64 5.64 8.53
C SER A 62 8.46 5.40 7.56
N PHE A 63 8.47 5.98 6.35
CA PHE A 63 7.39 5.84 5.37
C PHE A 63 7.93 5.32 4.03
N SER A 64 7.31 4.27 3.50
CA SER A 64 7.65 3.72 2.18
C SER A 64 6.39 3.19 1.50
N CYS A 65 6.20 3.54 0.22
CA CYS A 65 5.20 2.87 -0.63
C CYS A 65 5.83 1.73 -1.45
N ALA A 66 6.86 1.06 -0.92
CA ALA A 66 7.49 -0.10 -1.56
C ALA A 66 6.46 -1.16 -1.99
N ALA A 67 5.38 -1.31 -1.24
CA ALA A 67 4.30 -2.25 -1.59
C ALA A 67 3.54 -1.92 -2.89
N LEU A 68 3.60 -0.69 -3.38
CA LEU A 68 3.04 -0.30 -4.68
C LEU A 68 3.98 -0.61 -5.84
N VAL A 69 5.27 -0.73 -5.57
CA VAL A 69 6.33 -0.89 -6.59
C VAL A 69 6.82 -2.33 -6.66
N ARG A 70 6.89 -3.03 -5.52
CA ARG A 70 7.31 -4.43 -5.36
C ARG A 70 6.10 -5.35 -5.46
N PRO A 71 5.89 -6.08 -6.58
CA PRO A 71 4.71 -6.91 -6.78
C PRO A 71 4.54 -7.98 -5.70
N ARG A 72 5.66 -8.48 -5.15
CA ARG A 72 5.65 -9.50 -4.08
C ARG A 72 5.06 -8.99 -2.77
N LEU A 73 5.15 -7.69 -2.49
CA LEU A 73 4.54 -7.08 -1.31
C LEU A 73 3.03 -6.85 -1.53
N GLY A 74 2.62 -6.58 -2.77
CA GLY A 74 1.24 -6.21 -3.13
C GLY A 74 0.31 -7.34 -3.56
N GLN A 75 0.73 -8.61 -3.64
CA GLN A 75 -0.08 -9.72 -4.23
C GLN A 75 -0.62 -10.73 -3.21
N LEU A 76 -1.92 -10.76 -2.94
CA LEU A 76 -2.56 -11.81 -2.13
C LEU A 76 -2.99 -12.98 -3.04
N GLY A 77 -2.12 -14.00 -3.15
CA GLY A 77 -2.31 -15.09 -4.10
C GLY A 77 -2.20 -14.57 -5.54
N PRO A 78 -3.18 -14.85 -6.42
CA PRO A 78 -3.17 -14.32 -7.79
C PRO A 78 -3.66 -12.87 -7.91
N VAL A 79 -4.16 -12.25 -6.83
CA VAL A 79 -4.85 -10.95 -6.88
C VAL A 79 -4.01 -9.85 -6.24
N HIS A 80 -3.99 -8.66 -6.83
CA HIS A 80 -3.31 -7.52 -6.23
C HIS A 80 -4.15 -6.91 -5.09
N VAL A 81 -3.52 -6.50 -3.99
CA VAL A 81 -4.20 -5.89 -2.84
C VAL A 81 -4.95 -4.61 -3.23
N SER A 82 -4.42 -3.85 -4.19
CA SER A 82 -5.10 -2.68 -4.74
C SER A 82 -6.38 -3.03 -5.51
N GLU A 83 -6.43 -4.19 -6.18
CA GLU A 83 -7.65 -4.68 -6.85
C GLU A 83 -8.69 -5.12 -5.83
N LEU A 84 -8.28 -5.86 -4.79
CA LEU A 84 -9.17 -6.24 -3.68
C LEU A 84 -9.74 -5.01 -2.99
N ALA A 85 -8.92 -3.98 -2.78
CA ALA A 85 -9.34 -2.74 -2.15
C ALA A 85 -10.31 -1.94 -3.04
N LEU A 86 -10.05 -1.87 -4.35
CA LEU A 86 -10.94 -1.23 -5.31
C LEU A 86 -12.29 -1.93 -5.37
N PHE A 87 -12.29 -3.26 -5.53
CA PHE A 87 -13.50 -4.07 -5.58
C PHE A 87 -14.28 -3.99 -4.27
N GLY A 88 -13.60 -4.10 -3.12
CA GLY A 88 -14.22 -3.98 -1.80
C GLY A 88 -14.86 -2.61 -1.56
N SER A 89 -14.19 -1.54 -1.97
CA SER A 89 -14.72 -0.16 -1.85
C SER A 89 -15.92 0.07 -2.77
N ALA A 90 -15.86 -0.43 -4.01
CA ALA A 90 -16.97 -0.34 -4.95
C ALA A 90 -18.20 -1.13 -4.47
N LEU A 91 -17.98 -2.33 -3.92
CA LEU A 91 -19.04 -3.17 -3.38
C LEU A 91 -19.67 -2.54 -2.12
N THR A 92 -18.86 -1.94 -1.25
CA THR A 92 -19.34 -1.20 -0.07
C THR A 92 -20.21 -0.02 -0.48
N LEU A 93 -19.71 0.83 -1.40
CA LEU A 93 -20.47 1.99 -1.88
C LEU A 93 -21.77 1.56 -2.57
N GLY A 94 -21.72 0.54 -3.42
CA GLY A 94 -22.89 -0.04 -4.07
C GLY A 94 -23.93 -0.49 -3.04
N ALA A 95 -23.52 -1.30 -2.07
CA ALA A 95 -24.41 -1.79 -1.00
C ALA A 95 -25.06 -0.64 -0.21
N LEU A 96 -24.29 0.42 0.11
CA LEU A 96 -24.82 1.60 0.80
C LEU A 96 -25.83 2.37 -0.06
N ILE A 97 -25.54 2.59 -1.34
CA ILE A 97 -26.49 3.23 -2.29
C ILE A 97 -27.79 2.42 -2.38
N PHE A 98 -27.68 1.09 -2.46
CA PHE A 98 -28.86 0.23 -2.50
C PHE A 98 -29.65 0.24 -1.18
N LEU A 99 -28.98 0.25 -0.03
CA LEU A 99 -29.62 0.39 1.29
C LEU A 99 -30.34 1.74 1.45
N LEU A 100 -29.86 2.80 0.79
CA LEU A 100 -30.58 4.09 0.74
C LEU A 100 -31.86 4.00 -0.11
N ARG A 101 -31.82 3.28 -1.24
CA ARG A 101 -32.97 3.13 -2.14
C ARG A 101 -34.01 2.15 -1.61
N ARG A 102 -33.58 1.13 -0.86
CA ARG A 102 -34.45 0.15 -0.21
C ARG A 102 -33.94 -0.06 1.21
N PRO A 103 -34.67 0.36 2.27
CA PRO A 103 -34.20 0.26 3.65
C PRO A 103 -34.29 -1.15 4.27
N LYS A 104 -34.96 -2.11 3.61
CA LYS A 104 -35.20 -3.48 4.12
C LYS A 104 -34.46 -4.67 3.47
N PRO A 105 -33.30 -4.54 2.79
CA PRO A 105 -32.57 -5.69 2.28
C PRO A 105 -31.50 -6.11 3.31
N LEU A 106 -31.91 -6.91 4.30
CA LEU A 106 -30.98 -7.61 5.21
C LEU A 106 -29.86 -8.34 4.43
N ALA A 107 -30.14 -8.76 3.19
CA ALA A 107 -29.20 -9.39 2.28
C ALA A 107 -28.02 -8.50 1.81
N LEU A 108 -28.14 -7.17 1.88
CA LEU A 108 -27.10 -6.24 1.41
C LEU A 108 -26.10 -5.83 2.51
N ILE A 109 -26.42 -6.12 3.78
CA ILE A 109 -25.56 -5.84 4.93
C ILE A 109 -24.33 -6.76 4.96
N PRO A 110 -24.44 -8.08 4.69
CA PRO A 110 -23.28 -8.94 4.46
C PRO A 110 -22.41 -8.46 3.31
N GLY A 111 -23.02 -7.89 2.25
CA GLY A 111 -22.30 -7.27 1.14
C GLY A 111 -21.43 -6.10 1.61
N ALA A 112 -22.00 -5.12 2.30
CA ALA A 112 -21.22 -4.00 2.86
C ALA A 112 -20.11 -4.48 3.81
N GLY A 113 -20.38 -5.50 4.63
CA GLY A 113 -19.38 -6.13 5.49
C GLY A 113 -18.25 -6.81 4.71
N ALA A 114 -18.57 -7.55 3.65
CA ALA A 114 -17.59 -8.19 2.78
C ALA A 114 -16.75 -7.16 2.00
N GLY A 115 -17.37 -6.06 1.55
CA GLY A 115 -16.66 -4.97 0.90
C GLY A 115 -15.64 -4.30 1.83
N LEU A 116 -16.04 -4.01 3.06
CA LEU A 116 -15.16 -3.48 4.10
C LEU A 116 -14.03 -4.46 4.45
N ALA A 117 -14.35 -5.75 4.52
CA ALA A 117 -13.39 -6.82 4.77
C ALA A 117 -12.30 -6.89 3.71
N LEU A 118 -12.68 -6.77 2.44
CA LEU A 118 -11.77 -6.77 1.30
C LEU A 118 -10.88 -5.53 1.29
N SER A 119 -11.42 -4.35 1.58
CA SER A 119 -10.61 -3.13 1.70
C SER A 119 -9.66 -3.15 2.91
N ALA A 120 -10.05 -3.80 4.00
CA ALA A 120 -9.22 -3.94 5.19
C ALA A 120 -7.97 -4.82 4.95
N GLN A 121 -7.94 -5.62 3.88
CA GLN A 121 -6.75 -6.40 3.52
C GLN A 121 -5.52 -5.53 3.21
N THR A 122 -5.71 -4.25 2.91
CA THR A 122 -4.59 -3.28 2.77
C THR A 122 -3.78 -3.11 4.06
N LEU A 123 -4.35 -3.45 5.23
CA LEU A 123 -3.62 -3.49 6.50
C LEU A 123 -2.56 -4.58 6.56
N SER A 124 -2.75 -5.69 5.84
CA SER A 124 -1.77 -6.79 5.79
C SER A 124 -0.43 -6.34 5.20
N VAL A 125 -0.45 -5.29 4.36
CA VAL A 125 0.72 -4.66 3.76
C VAL A 125 1.45 -3.73 4.74
N GLY A 126 0.75 -3.22 5.76
CA GLY A 126 1.36 -2.34 6.77
C GLY A 126 2.28 -3.07 7.76
N ALA A 127 2.31 -4.41 7.74
CA ALA A 127 3.11 -5.23 8.65
C ALA A 127 4.55 -5.51 8.16
N THR A 128 4.93 -5.04 6.97
CA THR A 128 6.22 -5.35 6.31
C THR A 128 7.24 -4.21 6.44
N ASP A 129 7.49 -3.72 7.65
CA ASP A 129 8.58 -2.80 8.03
C ASP A 129 8.54 -1.32 7.55
N ALA A 130 7.53 -0.89 6.79
CA ALA A 130 7.30 0.55 6.57
C ALA A 130 5.82 0.88 6.31
N LEU A 131 5.31 1.92 6.98
CA LEU A 131 3.93 2.36 6.81
C LEU A 131 3.77 3.08 5.47
N CYS A 132 3.05 2.48 4.53
CA CYS A 132 2.62 3.18 3.32
C CYS A 132 1.50 4.17 3.68
N PRO A 133 1.70 5.50 3.54
CA PRO A 133 0.71 6.50 3.95
C PRO A 133 -0.60 6.36 3.18
N LEU A 134 -0.55 5.91 1.92
CA LEU A 134 -1.74 5.66 1.11
C LEU A 134 -2.53 4.45 1.61
N CYS A 135 -1.85 3.34 1.93
CA CYS A 135 -2.50 2.16 2.50
C CYS A 135 -3.09 2.48 3.88
N PHE A 136 -2.36 3.24 4.70
CA PHE A 136 -2.83 3.68 6.01
C PHE A 136 -4.04 4.61 5.91
N GLY A 137 -4.02 5.59 5.01
CA GLY A 137 -5.15 6.47 4.75
C GLY A 137 -6.39 5.71 4.28
N LEU A 138 -6.21 4.71 3.41
CA LEU A 138 -7.31 3.85 2.97
C LEU A 138 -7.86 2.98 4.11
N ALA A 139 -7.01 2.48 5.00
CA ALA A 139 -7.45 1.75 6.18
C ALA A 139 -8.24 2.64 7.16
N LEU A 140 -7.79 3.88 7.39
CA LEU A 140 -8.53 4.86 8.19
C LEU A 140 -9.91 5.15 7.60
N LEU A 141 -9.99 5.37 6.28
CA LEU A 141 -11.25 5.57 5.57
C LEU A 141 -12.18 4.35 5.69
N THR A 142 -11.62 3.15 5.56
CA THR A 142 -12.37 1.90 5.74
C THR A 142 -12.96 1.81 7.16
N GLY A 143 -12.18 2.14 8.19
CA GLY A 143 -12.64 2.18 9.58
C GLY A 143 -13.73 3.24 9.80
N LEU A 144 -13.57 4.43 9.22
CA LEU A 144 -14.56 5.50 9.30
C LEU A 144 -15.87 5.10 8.61
N THR A 145 -15.81 4.53 7.41
CA THR A 145 -16.98 4.01 6.68
C THR A 145 -17.69 2.93 7.51
N ALA A 146 -16.95 2.00 8.09
CA ALA A 146 -17.50 0.95 8.96
C ALA A 146 -18.21 1.54 10.19
N LEU A 147 -17.58 2.50 10.87
CA LEU A 147 -18.14 3.16 12.06
C LEU A 147 -19.44 3.89 11.73
N LEU A 148 -19.44 4.73 10.69
CA LEU A 148 -20.60 5.51 10.28
C LEU A 148 -21.75 4.60 9.83
N THR A 149 -21.43 3.54 9.07
CA THR A 149 -22.41 2.53 8.65
C THR A 149 -22.97 1.77 9.85
N GLY A 150 -22.13 1.39 10.81
CA GLY A 150 -22.55 0.72 12.04
C GLY A 150 -23.45 1.59 12.91
N LEU A 151 -23.15 2.88 13.05
CA LEU A 151 -23.99 3.84 13.78
C LEU A 151 -25.35 4.04 13.09
N TRP A 152 -25.36 4.13 11.76
CA TRP A 152 -26.60 4.19 10.99
C TRP A 152 -27.44 2.93 11.17
N LEU A 153 -26.85 1.74 10.99
CA LEU A 153 -27.54 0.45 11.12
C LEU A 153 -28.01 0.21 12.55
N ARG A 154 -27.25 0.58 13.59
CA ARG A 154 -27.68 0.38 14.98
C ARG A 154 -28.99 1.09 15.31
N ARG A 155 -29.25 2.24 14.69
CA ARG A 155 -30.49 3.00 14.87
C ARG A 155 -31.63 2.53 13.98
N ALA A 156 -31.33 2.08 12.77
CA ALA A 156 -32.34 1.66 11.80
C ALA A 156 -32.73 0.18 11.95
N GLU A 157 -31.75 -0.71 12.14
CA GLU A 157 -31.84 -2.16 12.07
C GLU A 157 -30.75 -2.82 12.96
N PRO A 158 -31.00 -3.01 14.27
CA PRO A 158 -29.98 -3.48 15.22
C PRO A 158 -29.44 -4.88 14.89
N ALA A 159 -30.24 -5.74 14.26
CA ALA A 159 -29.78 -7.04 13.75
C ALA A 159 -28.74 -6.87 12.64
N GLY A 160 -28.90 -5.87 11.77
CA GLY A 160 -27.95 -5.52 10.72
C GLY A 160 -26.60 -5.05 11.25
N ALA A 161 -26.62 -4.23 12.32
CA ALA A 161 -25.38 -3.78 12.96
C ALA A 161 -24.54 -4.95 13.50
N ARG A 162 -25.18 -5.99 14.06
CA ARG A 162 -24.47 -7.20 14.54
C ARG A 162 -23.79 -7.95 13.41
N TRP A 163 -24.47 -8.11 12.27
CA TRP A 163 -23.89 -8.76 11.08
C TRP A 163 -22.71 -7.98 10.50
N LEU A 164 -22.80 -6.64 10.46
CA LEU A 164 -21.69 -5.80 10.03
C LEU A 164 -20.46 -5.98 10.93
N VAL A 165 -20.66 -5.96 12.26
CA VAL A 165 -19.58 -6.18 13.24
C VAL A 165 -19.00 -7.58 13.10
N PHE A 166 -19.84 -8.61 12.94
CA PHE A 166 -19.39 -9.98 12.73
C PHE A 166 -18.54 -10.11 11.46
N ALA A 167 -18.97 -9.52 10.34
CA ALA A 167 -18.19 -9.50 9.10
C ALA A 167 -16.84 -8.79 9.27
N LEU A 168 -16.81 -7.67 9.99
CA LEU A 168 -15.58 -6.93 10.30
C LEU A 168 -14.63 -7.74 11.19
N LEU A 169 -15.16 -8.44 12.20
CA LEU A 169 -14.37 -9.31 13.08
C LEU A 169 -13.79 -10.51 12.34
N ILE A 170 -14.55 -11.13 11.43
CA ILE A 170 -14.03 -12.17 10.55
C ILE A 170 -12.92 -11.60 9.66
N ALA A 171 -13.14 -10.41 9.08
CA ALA A 171 -12.15 -9.78 8.23
C ALA A 171 -10.83 -9.52 8.95
N LEU A 172 -10.89 -8.95 10.16
CA LEU A 172 -9.73 -8.66 10.98
C LEU A 172 -9.03 -9.93 11.45
N SER A 173 -9.79 -10.95 11.86
CA SER A 173 -9.23 -12.23 12.30
C SER A 173 -8.59 -13.03 11.17
N LEU A 174 -8.97 -12.81 9.91
CA LEU A 174 -8.27 -13.35 8.74
C LEU A 174 -7.10 -12.46 8.29
N ALA A 175 -7.28 -11.14 8.23
CA ALA A 175 -6.29 -10.21 7.71
C ALA A 175 -5.04 -10.09 8.61
N ALA A 176 -5.22 -10.06 9.93
CA ALA A 176 -4.11 -9.91 10.88
C ALA A 176 -3.10 -11.06 10.84
N PRO A 177 -3.49 -12.35 10.97
CA PRO A 177 -2.54 -13.45 10.89
C PRO A 177 -1.97 -13.62 9.49
N LEU A 178 -2.78 -13.41 8.43
CA LEU A 178 -2.26 -13.45 7.05
C LEU A 178 -1.19 -12.37 6.82
N GLY A 179 -1.42 -11.15 7.29
CA GLY A 179 -0.44 -10.07 7.24
C GLY A 179 0.83 -10.38 8.02
N PHE A 180 0.71 -10.94 9.23
CA PHE A 180 1.86 -11.31 10.05
C PHE A 180 2.69 -12.45 9.44
N VAL A 181 2.04 -13.56 9.05
CA VAL A 181 2.72 -14.72 8.43
C VAL A 181 3.38 -14.31 7.12
N ARG A 182 2.69 -13.51 6.30
CA ARG A 182 3.25 -12.99 5.06
C ARG A 182 4.42 -12.04 5.33
N GLY A 183 4.30 -11.16 6.31
CA GLY A 183 5.35 -10.21 6.66
C GLY A 183 6.63 -10.90 7.10
N THR A 184 6.52 -11.87 8.00
CA THR A 184 7.66 -12.69 8.45
C THR A 184 8.27 -13.50 7.32
N TRP A 185 7.46 -14.10 6.44
CA TRP A 185 7.96 -14.86 5.29
C TRP A 185 8.70 -13.96 4.28
N LEU A 186 8.16 -12.78 3.98
CA LEU A 186 8.81 -11.80 3.10
C LEU A 186 10.11 -11.29 3.70
N GLN A 187 10.14 -11.02 5.01
CA GLN A 187 11.36 -10.59 5.70
C GLN A 187 12.45 -11.66 5.62
N GLN A 188 12.09 -12.93 5.81
CA GLN A 188 13.02 -14.06 5.63
C GLN A 188 13.51 -14.20 4.19
N ASP A 189 12.63 -14.05 3.19
CA ASP A 189 13.01 -14.12 1.78
C ASP A 189 13.91 -12.94 1.37
N ASP A 190 13.62 -11.73 1.85
CA ASP A 190 14.45 -10.54 1.62
C ASP A 190 15.85 -10.73 2.25
N LEU A 191 15.95 -11.27 3.46
CA LEU A 191 17.22 -11.62 4.08
C LEU A 191 17.98 -12.68 3.29
N ARG A 192 17.27 -13.70 2.78
CA ARG A 192 17.86 -14.75 1.94
C ARG A 192 18.41 -14.19 0.64
N ARG A 193 17.65 -13.34 -0.04
CA ARG A 193 18.05 -12.66 -1.29
C ARG A 193 19.20 -11.69 -1.07
N ALA A 194 19.17 -10.94 0.02
CA ALA A 194 20.28 -10.06 0.40
C ALA A 194 21.56 -10.88 0.63
N LYS A 195 21.47 -12.04 1.29
CA LYS A 195 22.59 -12.96 1.46
C LYS A 195 23.09 -13.50 0.11
N LEU A 196 22.20 -13.93 -0.78
CA LEU A 196 22.59 -14.37 -2.13
C LEU A 196 23.40 -13.30 -2.87
N LEU A 197 22.96 -12.03 -2.80
CA LEU A 197 23.68 -10.92 -3.43
C LEU A 197 25.03 -10.61 -2.78
N SER A 198 25.20 -10.87 -1.48
CA SER A 198 26.51 -10.74 -0.83
C SER A 198 27.53 -11.78 -1.31
N GLU A 199 27.05 -12.88 -1.91
CA GLU A 199 27.85 -13.93 -2.54
C GLU A 199 28.00 -13.70 -4.06
N ALA A 200 27.51 -12.58 -4.59
CA ALA A 200 27.67 -12.22 -6.00
C ALA A 200 29.10 -11.75 -6.30
N GLY A 201 29.53 -11.93 -7.55
CA GLY A 201 30.91 -11.70 -7.98
C GLY A 201 31.80 -12.95 -7.88
N GLY A 202 33.11 -12.75 -7.99
CA GLY A 202 34.11 -13.81 -7.98
C GLY A 202 34.49 -14.36 -9.36
N GLY A 203 33.97 -13.78 -10.44
CA GLY A 203 34.35 -14.09 -11.82
C GLY A 203 35.56 -13.28 -12.32
N ALA A 204 35.89 -13.44 -13.60
CA ALA A 204 36.95 -12.67 -14.28
C ALA A 204 36.42 -11.42 -15.02
N GLY A 205 35.14 -11.08 -14.85
CA GLY A 205 34.48 -9.98 -15.57
C GLY A 205 34.71 -8.58 -14.95
N PRO A 206 34.00 -7.56 -15.46
CA PRO A 206 34.09 -6.20 -14.94
C PRO A 206 33.58 -6.09 -13.50
N LYS A 207 33.89 -4.98 -12.82
CA LYS A 207 33.31 -4.61 -11.54
C LYS A 207 31.93 -4.00 -11.76
N LEU A 208 30.92 -4.47 -11.04
CA LEU A 208 29.55 -4.00 -11.17
C LEU A 208 29.12 -3.24 -9.91
N TYR A 209 28.54 -2.06 -10.12
CA TYR A 209 28.09 -1.19 -9.05
C TYR A 209 26.60 -0.89 -9.17
N LEU A 210 25.91 -0.95 -8.05
CA LEU A 210 24.53 -0.49 -7.88
C LEU A 210 24.53 0.77 -7.02
N VAL A 211 24.14 1.90 -7.61
CA VAL A 211 23.81 3.12 -6.86
C VAL A 211 22.46 2.94 -6.21
N SER A 212 22.42 3.05 -4.89
CA SER A 212 21.21 2.92 -4.09
C SER A 212 21.10 4.06 -3.09
N ARG A 213 19.86 4.47 -2.81
CA ARG A 213 19.54 5.38 -1.70
C ARG A 213 18.73 4.63 -0.66
N GLU A 214 18.96 4.93 0.62
CA GLU A 214 18.15 4.36 1.70
C GLU A 214 16.67 4.77 1.53
N GLY A 215 15.75 3.85 1.81
CA GLY A 215 14.31 4.08 1.68
C GLY A 215 13.80 4.23 0.24
N CYS A 216 14.64 4.00 -0.77
CA CYS A 216 14.25 4.04 -2.19
C CYS A 216 13.59 2.71 -2.61
N PRO A 217 12.26 2.67 -2.85
CA PRO A 217 11.56 1.42 -3.18
C PRO A 217 11.98 0.85 -4.53
N HIS A 218 12.34 1.71 -5.49
CA HIS A 218 12.88 1.31 -6.78
C HIS A 218 14.26 0.64 -6.65
N CYS A 219 15.07 1.09 -5.70
CA CYS A 219 16.39 0.56 -5.43
C CYS A 219 16.30 -0.83 -4.79
N GLU A 220 15.40 -1.01 -3.81
CA GLU A 220 15.08 -2.33 -3.24
C GLU A 220 14.50 -3.29 -4.27
N THR A 221 13.60 -2.81 -5.14
CA THR A 221 13.02 -3.62 -6.22
C THR A 221 14.12 -4.12 -7.15
N LEU A 222 15.03 -3.24 -7.57
CA LEU A 222 16.13 -3.64 -8.45
C LEU A 222 17.08 -4.61 -7.74
N ARG A 223 17.42 -4.34 -6.48
CA ARG A 223 18.31 -5.18 -5.68
C ARG A 223 17.71 -6.57 -5.40
N LEU A 224 16.58 -6.63 -4.69
CA LEU A 224 16.05 -7.88 -4.14
C LEU A 224 15.15 -8.63 -5.13
N ASP A 225 14.40 -7.93 -5.96
CA ASP A 225 13.45 -8.59 -6.87
C ASP A 225 14.03 -8.88 -8.25
N VAL A 226 14.98 -8.06 -8.73
CA VAL A 226 15.55 -8.21 -10.08
C VAL A 226 16.94 -8.83 -10.07
N LEU A 227 17.89 -8.31 -9.30
CA LEU A 227 19.27 -8.83 -9.31
C LEU A 227 19.39 -10.20 -8.64
N ALA A 228 18.59 -10.45 -7.59
CA ALA A 228 18.48 -11.76 -6.95
C ALA A 228 17.46 -12.70 -7.65
N ASP A 229 17.05 -12.38 -8.88
CA ASP A 229 16.23 -13.28 -9.69
C ASP A 229 17.07 -14.43 -10.26
N GLU A 230 16.50 -15.62 -10.36
CA GLU A 230 17.21 -16.82 -10.83
C GLU A 230 17.74 -16.68 -12.27
N ALA A 231 17.09 -15.87 -13.12
CA ALA A 231 17.54 -15.63 -14.48
C ALA A 231 18.69 -14.59 -14.56
N VAL A 232 18.85 -13.74 -13.55
CA VAL A 232 19.79 -12.61 -13.54
C VAL A 232 21.03 -12.93 -12.70
N PHE A 233 20.82 -13.56 -11.54
CA PHE A 233 21.87 -13.86 -10.56
C PHE A 233 23.07 -14.64 -11.13
N PRO A 234 22.90 -15.65 -12.02
CA PRO A 234 24.05 -16.34 -12.63
C PRO A 234 24.97 -15.42 -13.43
N LEU A 235 24.45 -14.32 -14.00
CA LEU A 235 25.26 -13.31 -14.69
C LEU A 235 26.09 -12.49 -13.70
N LEU A 236 25.58 -12.26 -12.49
CA LEU A 236 26.30 -11.57 -11.42
C LEU A 236 27.46 -12.39 -10.86
N LYS A 237 27.49 -13.70 -11.06
CA LYS A 237 28.68 -14.52 -10.71
C LYS A 237 29.82 -14.38 -11.74
N ARG A 238 29.55 -13.76 -12.89
CA ARG A 238 30.56 -13.57 -13.94
C ARG A 238 31.36 -12.29 -13.77
N VAL A 239 30.78 -11.29 -13.09
CA VAL A 239 31.47 -10.06 -12.74
C VAL A 239 32.54 -10.34 -11.68
N SER A 240 33.60 -9.53 -11.64
CA SER A 240 34.65 -9.70 -10.63
C SER A 240 34.16 -9.34 -9.24
N THR A 241 33.44 -8.22 -9.14
CA THR A 241 32.87 -7.71 -7.89
C THR A 241 31.48 -7.15 -8.16
N PHE A 242 30.60 -7.27 -7.16
CA PHE A 242 29.31 -6.60 -7.14
C PHE A 242 29.19 -5.81 -5.83
N GLU A 243 29.06 -4.49 -5.94
CA GLU A 243 29.00 -3.61 -4.79
C GLU A 243 27.79 -2.67 -4.87
N THR A 244 27.20 -2.37 -3.72
CA THR A 244 26.15 -1.34 -3.62
C THR A 244 26.79 -0.10 -3.00
N VAL A 245 26.71 1.03 -3.70
CA VAL A 245 27.26 2.32 -3.28
C VAL A 245 26.13 3.32 -3.05
N ALA A 246 26.35 4.27 -2.15
CA ALA A 246 25.40 5.33 -1.88
C ALA A 246 25.33 6.32 -3.05
N GLU A 247 24.21 7.05 -3.18
CA GLU A 247 24.03 8.04 -4.26
C GLU A 247 25.03 9.21 -4.17
N ASP A 248 25.45 9.57 -2.96
CA ASP A 248 26.41 10.62 -2.66
C ASP A 248 27.88 10.16 -2.74
N ASP A 249 28.13 8.87 -3.03
CA ASP A 249 29.48 8.34 -3.21
C ASP A 249 30.15 8.99 -4.43
N ALA A 250 31.44 9.35 -4.31
CA ALA A 250 32.21 9.99 -5.38
C ALA A 250 32.22 9.15 -6.67
N LEU A 251 32.31 7.83 -6.54
CA LEU A 251 32.33 6.88 -7.66
C LEU A 251 30.95 6.82 -8.34
N ALA A 252 29.87 6.94 -7.56
CA ALA A 252 28.52 7.06 -8.10
C ALA A 252 28.33 8.40 -8.85
N GLN A 253 28.80 9.51 -8.30
CA GLN A 253 28.69 10.84 -8.93
C GLN A 253 29.44 10.91 -10.27
N GLU A 254 30.63 10.29 -10.35
CA GLU A 254 31.45 10.27 -11.56
C GLU A 254 30.82 9.41 -12.68
N HIS A 255 30.35 8.21 -12.35
CA HIS A 255 29.96 7.23 -13.37
C HIS A 255 28.46 7.04 -13.58
N ALA A 256 27.61 7.46 -12.64
CA ALA A 256 26.15 7.40 -12.84
C ALA A 256 25.68 8.39 -13.92
N GLY A 257 26.44 9.46 -14.16
CA GLY A 257 26.20 10.48 -15.19
C GLY A 257 25.10 11.50 -14.84
N GLY A 258 24.81 11.69 -13.55
CA GLY A 258 23.82 12.64 -13.04
C GLY A 258 23.01 12.08 -11.87
N PRO A 259 22.21 12.92 -11.20
CA PRO A 259 21.46 12.54 -10.00
C PRO A 259 20.36 11.52 -10.31
N GLY A 260 19.98 10.73 -9.30
CA GLY A 260 18.89 9.79 -9.31
C GLY A 260 19.34 8.34 -9.09
N ALA A 261 18.72 7.67 -8.12
CA ALA A 261 18.85 6.23 -7.88
C ALA A 261 17.53 5.50 -8.26
N PRO A 262 17.57 4.20 -8.63
CA PRO A 262 18.75 3.36 -8.75
C PRO A 262 19.48 3.49 -10.10
N VAL A 263 20.79 3.24 -10.10
CA VAL A 263 21.61 3.17 -11.33
C VAL A 263 22.53 1.96 -11.26
N LEU A 264 22.62 1.21 -12.35
CA LEU A 264 23.60 0.16 -12.55
C LEU A 264 24.67 0.64 -13.54
N PHE A 265 25.94 0.48 -13.19
CA PHE A 265 27.06 0.71 -14.09
C PHE A 265 28.17 -0.30 -13.83
N ALA A 266 29.01 -0.52 -14.84
CA ALA A 266 30.10 -1.49 -14.77
C ALA A 266 31.40 -0.87 -15.25
N LEU A 267 32.48 -1.16 -14.54
CA LEU A 267 33.83 -0.69 -14.80
C LEU A 267 34.76 -1.86 -15.13
N ASP A 268 35.67 -1.68 -16.09
CA ASP A 268 36.72 -2.66 -16.37
C ASP A 268 37.87 -2.59 -15.34
N GLY A 269 38.92 -3.39 -15.56
CA GLY A 269 40.12 -3.38 -14.69
C GLY A 269 40.90 -2.07 -14.70
N GLU A 270 40.66 -1.18 -15.68
CA GLU A 270 41.28 0.15 -15.79
C GLU A 270 40.37 1.25 -15.23
N GLY A 271 39.17 0.91 -14.71
CA GLY A 271 38.20 1.87 -14.20
C GLY A 271 37.37 2.57 -15.28
N LYS A 272 37.38 2.10 -16.52
CA LYS A 272 36.58 2.67 -17.61
C LYS A 272 35.19 2.01 -17.69
N ALA A 273 34.19 2.81 -18.01
CA ALA A 273 32.81 2.33 -18.16
C ALA A 273 32.70 1.36 -19.35
N VAL A 274 32.24 0.14 -19.07
CA VAL A 274 32.11 -0.94 -20.08
C VAL A 274 30.83 -0.80 -20.90
N ALA A 275 29.80 -0.19 -20.32
CA ALA A 275 28.52 0.05 -20.98
C ALA A 275 27.88 1.34 -20.47
N LYS A 276 26.91 1.84 -21.25
CA LYS A 276 26.08 2.97 -20.80
C LYS A 276 25.34 2.59 -19.50
N PRO A 277 25.37 3.45 -18.46
CA PRO A 277 24.67 3.20 -17.22
C PRO A 277 23.18 2.95 -17.44
N LEU A 278 22.65 1.97 -16.71
CA LEU A 278 21.26 1.59 -16.76
C LEU A 278 20.51 2.26 -15.59
N ARG A 279 19.59 3.18 -15.89
CA ARG A 279 18.94 4.04 -14.89
C ARG A 279 17.49 3.69 -14.63
N GLY A 280 17.14 3.65 -13.35
CA GLY A 280 15.80 3.36 -12.85
C GLY A 280 15.54 1.87 -12.67
N ALA A 281 14.40 1.56 -12.06
CA ALA A 281 13.96 0.18 -11.87
C ALA A 281 13.47 -0.41 -13.19
N HIS A 282 14.31 -1.21 -13.85
CA HIS A 282 13.92 -1.96 -15.04
C HIS A 282 13.45 -3.37 -14.71
N ARG A 283 12.69 -3.97 -15.63
CA ARG A 283 12.30 -5.38 -15.56
C ARG A 283 13.54 -6.28 -15.67
N ALA A 284 13.50 -7.45 -15.04
CA ALA A 284 14.59 -8.43 -15.04
C ALA A 284 15.14 -8.72 -16.44
N GLU A 285 14.27 -8.89 -17.44
CA GLU A 285 14.68 -9.15 -18.82
C GLU A 285 15.53 -8.03 -19.46
N ARG A 286 15.31 -6.76 -19.09
CA ARG A 286 16.13 -5.65 -19.59
C ARG A 286 17.47 -5.60 -18.86
N VAL A 287 17.49 -5.88 -17.56
CA VAL A 287 18.72 -5.96 -16.75
C VAL A 287 19.58 -7.14 -17.21
N ARG A 288 18.97 -8.30 -17.46
CA ARG A 288 19.61 -9.51 -18.02
C ARG A 288 20.34 -9.20 -19.32
N ARG A 289 19.63 -8.64 -20.30
CA ARG A 289 20.22 -8.26 -21.61
C ARG A 289 21.36 -7.24 -21.47
N TRP A 290 21.23 -6.30 -20.54
CA TRP A 290 22.30 -5.34 -20.27
C TRP A 290 23.53 -6.04 -19.66
N LEU A 291 23.35 -6.93 -18.68
CA LEU A 291 24.43 -7.71 -18.07
C LEU A 291 25.11 -8.66 -19.06
N GLU A 292 24.35 -9.25 -19.99
CA GLU A 292 24.90 -10.09 -21.07
C GLU A 292 25.83 -9.30 -22.00
N GLY A 293 25.53 -8.01 -22.24
CA GLY A 293 26.42 -7.12 -22.98
C GLY A 293 27.66 -6.67 -22.20
N VAL A 294 27.58 -6.64 -20.87
CA VAL A 294 28.67 -6.24 -19.97
C VAL A 294 29.64 -7.39 -19.69
N ALA A 295 29.13 -8.61 -19.55
CA ALA A 295 29.90 -9.82 -19.28
C ALA A 295 29.53 -10.91 -20.32
N PRO A 296 29.98 -10.77 -21.58
CA PRO A 296 29.66 -11.73 -22.63
C PRO A 296 30.16 -13.14 -22.25
N VAL A 297 29.33 -14.15 -22.56
CA VAL A 297 29.74 -15.56 -22.46
C VAL A 297 30.96 -15.72 -23.35
N GLY A 298 32.05 -16.26 -22.77
CA GLY A 298 33.38 -16.29 -23.35
C GLY A 298 33.41 -16.28 -24.88
N SER A 299 33.98 -15.22 -25.45
CA SER A 299 34.77 -15.40 -26.65
C SER A 299 35.91 -16.31 -26.22
N GLU A 300 35.75 -17.62 -26.38
CA GLU A 300 36.89 -18.51 -26.55
C GLU A 300 37.79 -17.83 -27.57
N LYS A 301 38.92 -17.32 -27.09
CA LYS A 301 40.01 -16.90 -27.95
C LYS A 301 40.48 -18.17 -28.63
N ASN A 302 40.11 -18.33 -29.90
CA ASN A 302 40.98 -19.00 -30.86
C ASN A 302 42.36 -18.33 -30.87
#